data_AF-A0A9D7XRC1-F1
#
_entry.id   AF-A0A9D7XRC1-F1
#
_cell.length_a   1.000
_cell.length_b   1.000
_cell.length_c   1.000
_cell.angle_alpha   90.00
_cell.angle_beta   90.00
_cell.angle_gamma   90.00
#
_symmetry.space_group_name_H-M   'P 1'
#
loop_
_entity.id
_entity.type
_entity.pdbx_description
1 polymer ?
#
loop_
_entity_poly.entity_id
_entity_poly.type
_entity_poly.pdbx_seq_one_letter_code
_entity_poly.pdbx_strand_id
1 'polypeptide(L)'
;MLNWASGNPGVDRLQSLIKLGYQQEPWKSRYPECAAIPNDWSVITAPGSRWLTPEGSVFSGNIGWKNSLWIEGLSHVQTYFSEFTDNLEDQDPLFTDEANLNLLLKPNSPAFLVPGFKDIPFDEIGIRP
;
A
#
# COMPACT_ATOMS: atom_id res chain seq x y z
N MET A 1 -14.08 -10.56 9.33
CA MET A 1 -12.93 -10.06 10.11
C MET A 1 -11.66 -10.45 9.36
N LEU A 2 -10.72 -9.52 9.17
CA LEU A 2 -9.57 -9.71 8.27
C LEU A 2 -8.61 -10.82 8.77
N ASN A 3 -8.54 -11.89 7.97
CA ASN A 3 -7.60 -13.03 8.01
C ASN A 3 -6.35 -12.74 7.18
N TRP A 4 -5.48 -11.82 7.59
CA TRP A 4 -4.17 -11.66 6.94
C TRP A 4 -3.17 -12.66 7.59
N ALA A 5 -2.49 -13.59 6.94
CA ALA A 5 -2.74 -14.37 5.75
C ALA A 5 -1.94 -15.69 5.95
N SER A 6 -2.64 -16.82 6.07
CA SER A 6 -2.19 -18.23 5.95
C SER A 6 -0.83 -18.69 6.54
N GLY A 7 -0.47 -18.30 7.77
CA GLY A 7 0.67 -18.87 8.47
C GLY A 7 0.25 -19.88 9.54
N ASN A 8 0.42 -21.18 9.28
CA ASN A 8 0.26 -22.33 10.20
C ASN A 8 -0.74 -22.15 11.37
N PRO A 9 -1.93 -22.78 11.36
CA PRO A 9 -3.01 -22.57 12.34
C PRO A 9 -2.67 -22.86 13.82
N GLY A 10 -1.43 -23.26 14.14
CA GLY A 10 -0.95 -23.49 15.50
C GLY A 10 -0.15 -22.34 16.14
N VAL A 11 0.11 -21.21 15.46
CA VAL A 11 0.98 -20.15 16.02
C VAL A 11 0.26 -18.80 16.13
N ASP A 12 -0.15 -18.47 17.35
CA ASP A 12 -0.57 -17.11 17.71
C ASP A 12 0.65 -16.16 17.64
N ARG A 13 0.66 -15.32 16.60
CA ARG A 13 1.73 -14.35 16.34
C ARG A 13 1.76 -13.23 17.37
N LEU A 14 0.60 -12.84 17.91
CA LEU A 14 0.54 -11.86 18.98
C LEU A 14 1.22 -12.41 20.24
N GLN A 15 0.95 -13.66 20.60
CA GLN A 15 1.64 -14.30 21.74
C GLN A 15 3.14 -14.41 21.53
N SER A 16 3.57 -14.59 20.28
CA SER A 16 5.01 -14.59 19.94
C SER A 16 5.64 -13.21 20.17
N LEU A 17 4.97 -12.12 19.78
CA LEU A 17 5.43 -10.75 20.02
C LEU A 17 5.42 -10.38 21.51
N ILE A 18 4.38 -10.80 22.25
CA ILE A 18 4.30 -10.60 23.70
C ILE A 18 5.46 -11.31 24.41
N LYS A 19 5.77 -12.56 24.04
CA LYS A 19 6.93 -13.30 24.58
C LYS A 19 8.27 -12.63 24.28
N LEU A 20 8.39 -11.97 23.13
CA LEU A 20 9.58 -11.18 22.78
C LEU A 20 9.67 -9.85 23.56
N GLY A 21 8.62 -9.48 24.30
CA GLY A 21 8.57 -8.21 25.02
C GLY A 21 8.63 -7.02 24.07
N TYR A 22 7.91 -7.07 22.93
CA TYR A 22 8.05 -6.06 21.86
C TYR A 22 7.79 -4.60 22.30
N GLN A 23 7.07 -4.40 23.40
CA GLN A 23 6.81 -3.07 23.99
C GLN A 23 7.78 -2.70 25.13
N GLN A 24 8.75 -3.56 25.43
CA GLN A 24 9.77 -3.38 26.47
C GLN A 24 11.14 -3.14 25.84
N GLU A 25 12.14 -2.80 26.66
CA GLU A 25 13.52 -2.70 26.19
C GLU A 25 14.05 -4.06 25.67
N PRO A 26 14.87 -4.08 24.61
CA PRO A 26 15.42 -2.93 23.86
C PRO A 26 14.51 -2.43 22.73
N TRP A 27 13.39 -3.10 22.45
CA TRP A 27 12.54 -2.82 21.29
C TRP A 27 11.83 -1.47 21.41
N LYS A 28 11.42 -1.10 22.63
CA LYS A 28 10.78 0.18 22.94
C LYS A 28 11.66 1.37 22.53
N SER A 29 12.95 1.34 22.86
CA SER A 29 13.86 2.44 22.51
C SER A 29 14.28 2.38 21.04
N ARG A 30 14.45 1.18 20.47
CA ARG A 30 14.93 1.00 19.09
C ARG A 30 13.86 1.23 18.03
N TYR A 31 12.60 0.90 18.34
CA TYR A 31 11.45 1.01 17.43
C TYR A 31 10.21 1.54 18.19
N PRO A 32 10.25 2.80 18.65
CA PRO A 32 9.21 3.36 19.53
C PRO A 32 7.81 3.34 18.91
N GLU A 33 7.72 3.57 17.59
CA GLU A 33 6.44 3.54 16.85
C GLU A 33 5.81 2.15 16.85
N CYS A 34 6.61 1.10 16.62
CA CYS A 34 6.12 -0.28 16.65
C CYS A 34 5.71 -0.71 18.07
N ALA A 35 6.48 -0.30 19.08
CA ALA A 35 6.17 -0.57 20.48
C ALA A 35 4.88 0.14 20.95
N ALA A 36 4.52 1.27 20.33
CA ALA A 36 3.32 2.02 20.64
C ALA A 36 2.03 1.40 20.07
N ILE A 37 2.12 0.46 19.12
CA ILE A 37 0.95 -0.20 18.52
C ILE A 37 0.18 -0.98 19.60
N PRO A 38 -1.11 -0.67 19.84
CA PRO A 38 -1.93 -1.40 20.81
C PRO A 38 -2.10 -2.86 20.40
N ASN A 39 -2.12 -3.76 21.38
CA ASN A 39 -2.47 -5.17 21.18
C ASN A 39 -3.94 -5.48 21.53
N ASP A 40 -4.75 -4.45 21.74
CA ASP A 40 -6.16 -4.55 22.07
C ASP A 40 -7.01 -4.11 20.88
N TRP A 41 -7.77 -5.05 20.32
CA TRP A 41 -8.67 -4.78 19.20
C TRP A 41 -9.70 -3.71 19.53
N SER A 42 -10.21 -3.67 20.76
CA SER A 42 -11.20 -2.67 21.19
C SER A 42 -10.63 -1.25 21.14
N VAL A 43 -9.34 -1.08 21.44
CA VAL A 43 -8.62 0.19 21.31
C VAL A 43 -8.41 0.54 19.83
N ILE A 44 -7.99 -0.43 19.01
CA ILE A 44 -7.78 -0.23 17.58
C ILE A 44 -9.08 0.21 16.89
N THR A 45 -10.22 -0.39 17.23
CA THR A 45 -11.53 -0.12 16.62
C THR A 45 -12.41 0.85 17.40
N ALA A 46 -11.91 1.45 18.48
CA ALA A 46 -12.70 2.40 19.27
C ALA A 46 -13.24 3.53 18.35
N PRO A 47 -14.48 4.01 18.57
CA PRO A 47 -14.99 5.16 17.82
C PRO A 47 -14.02 6.35 17.92
N GLY A 48 -13.63 6.90 16.76
CA GLY A 48 -12.65 8.00 16.68
C GLY A 48 -11.18 7.56 16.69
N SER A 49 -10.88 6.27 16.84
CA SER A 49 -9.54 5.72 16.62
C SER A 49 -9.11 5.90 15.17
N ARG A 50 -7.82 6.19 14.98
CA ARG A 50 -7.20 6.35 13.66
C ARG A 50 -6.20 5.26 13.30
N TRP A 51 -6.06 4.23 14.15
CA TRP A 51 -5.12 3.12 13.94
C TRP A 51 -5.33 2.33 12.64
N LEU A 52 -6.55 2.37 12.08
CA LEU A 52 -6.89 1.72 10.81
C LEU A 52 -6.92 2.69 9.62
N THR A 53 -6.58 3.96 9.84
CA THR A 53 -6.53 4.97 8.78
C THR A 53 -5.11 5.07 8.22
N PRO A 54 -4.91 5.44 6.94
CA PRO A 54 -3.61 5.55 6.31
C PRO A 54 -2.88 6.85 6.70
N GLU A 55 -2.96 7.24 7.97
CA GLU A 55 -2.36 8.49 8.46
C GLU A 55 -0.86 8.55 8.17
N GLY A 56 -0.41 9.69 7.65
CA GLY A 56 0.99 9.91 7.27
C GLY A 56 1.41 9.20 5.98
N SER A 57 0.55 8.39 5.36
CA SER A 57 0.84 7.78 4.07
C SER A 57 0.67 8.79 2.94
N VAL A 58 1.39 8.55 1.84
CA VAL A 58 1.32 9.32 0.58
C VAL A 58 0.73 8.40 -0.48
N PHE A 59 -0.30 8.86 -1.19
CA PHE A 59 -0.89 8.17 -2.32
C PHE A 59 -0.86 9.09 -3.54
N SER A 60 0.26 9.11 -4.25
CA SER A 60 0.45 10.00 -5.40
C SER A 60 1.15 9.34 -6.57
N GLY A 61 0.95 9.91 -7.76
CA GLY A 61 1.59 9.46 -8.99
C GLY A 61 1.16 8.07 -9.47
N ASN A 62 -0.08 7.67 -9.18
CA ASN A 62 -0.62 6.38 -9.62
C ASN A 62 -1.36 6.53 -10.95
N ILE A 63 -1.36 5.49 -11.78
CA ILE A 63 -2.25 5.35 -12.94
C ILE A 63 -3.07 4.09 -12.78
N GLY A 64 -4.40 4.23 -12.91
CA GLY A 64 -5.35 3.14 -12.81
C GLY A 64 -6.11 3.03 -14.12
N TRP A 65 -6.36 1.80 -14.57
CA TRP A 65 -7.11 1.53 -15.77
C TRP A 65 -8.15 0.45 -15.52
N LYS A 66 -9.37 0.67 -16.03
CA LYS A 66 -10.54 -0.18 -15.75
C LYS A 66 -10.82 -0.26 -14.25
N ASN A 67 -10.57 0.83 -13.54
CA ASN A 67 -10.95 1.00 -12.14
C ASN A 67 -12.01 2.12 -12.07
N SER A 68 -13.13 1.87 -11.41
CA SER A 68 -14.19 2.89 -11.32
C SER A 68 -13.81 4.02 -10.36
N LEU A 69 -13.17 3.68 -9.24
CA LEU A 69 -12.69 4.61 -8.23
C LEU A 69 -11.38 4.10 -7.61
N TRP A 70 -10.49 5.00 -7.17
CA TRP A 70 -9.32 4.68 -6.34
C TRP A 70 -9.70 4.23 -4.93
N ILE A 71 -10.81 4.79 -4.44
CA ILE A 71 -11.33 4.56 -3.10
C ILE A 71 -12.80 4.18 -3.24
N GLU A 72 -13.15 2.97 -2.80
CA GLU A 72 -14.53 2.54 -2.65
C GLU A 72 -14.84 2.39 -1.14
N GLY A 73 -15.73 3.23 -0.61
CA GLY A 73 -16.10 3.19 0.80
C GLY A 73 -17.01 4.33 1.23
N LEU A 74 -17.58 4.22 2.44
CA LEU A 74 -18.51 5.22 3.02
C LEU A 74 -17.82 6.47 3.58
N SER A 75 -16.49 6.49 3.66
CA SER A 75 -15.70 7.54 4.31
C SER A 75 -14.76 8.25 3.35
N HIS A 76 -14.50 9.53 3.60
CA HIS A 76 -13.47 10.34 2.94
C HIS A 76 -12.04 9.85 3.26
N VAL A 77 -11.68 8.59 2.98
CA VAL A 77 -10.39 8.04 3.39
C VAL A 77 -9.20 8.83 2.80
N GLN A 78 -9.41 9.49 1.65
CA GLN A 78 -8.45 10.42 1.07
C GLN A 78 -8.00 11.53 2.06
N THR A 79 -8.85 11.94 3.00
CA THR A 79 -8.51 12.99 3.98
C THR A 79 -7.60 12.50 5.11
N TYR A 80 -7.40 11.19 5.23
CA TYR A 80 -6.47 10.62 6.19
C TYR A 80 -5.06 10.50 5.63
N PHE A 81 -4.89 10.48 4.31
CA PHE A 81 -3.56 10.55 3.71
C PHE A 81 -2.94 11.92 3.96
N SER A 82 -1.61 11.94 4.09
CA SER A 82 -0.86 13.19 4.09
C SER A 82 -0.84 13.85 2.71
N GLU A 83 -0.95 13.05 1.65
CA GLU A 83 -1.00 13.49 0.26
C GLU A 83 -1.83 12.51 -0.57
N PHE A 84 -2.69 13.07 -1.44
CA PHE A 84 -3.48 12.34 -2.42
C PHE A 84 -3.55 13.16 -3.71
N THR A 85 -2.51 13.11 -4.55
CA THR A 85 -2.36 14.00 -5.72
C THR A 85 -1.80 13.26 -6.94
N ASP A 86 -1.95 13.88 -8.13
CA ASP A 86 -1.30 13.43 -9.37
C ASP A 86 -1.61 11.98 -9.77
N ASN A 87 -2.75 11.46 -9.33
CA ASN A 87 -3.26 10.14 -9.69
C ASN A 87 -4.17 10.24 -10.91
N LEU A 88 -3.92 9.40 -11.91
CA LEU A 88 -4.72 9.27 -13.12
C LEU A 88 -5.73 8.13 -12.96
N GLU A 89 -6.98 8.49 -12.69
CA GLU A 89 -8.08 7.55 -12.47
C GLU A 89 -8.75 7.12 -13.79
N ASP A 90 -8.94 5.81 -13.95
CA ASP A 90 -9.56 5.18 -15.12
C ASP A 90 -9.00 5.65 -16.48
N GLN A 91 -7.68 5.80 -16.57
CA GLN A 91 -6.98 6.21 -17.79
C GLN A 91 -6.24 5.02 -18.40
N ASP A 92 -6.51 4.74 -19.68
CA ASP A 92 -5.80 3.70 -20.43
C ASP A 92 -4.30 4.04 -20.52
N PRO A 93 -3.38 3.20 -20.00
CA PRO A 93 -1.95 3.45 -20.11
C PRO A 93 -1.45 3.34 -21.55
N LEU A 94 -2.27 2.89 -22.51
CA LEU A 94 -1.92 2.74 -23.91
C LEU A 94 -0.75 1.79 -24.12
N PHE A 95 -0.89 0.55 -23.64
CA PHE A 95 0.06 -0.51 -23.96
C PHE A 95 0.16 -0.75 -25.48
N THR A 96 1.34 -1.19 -25.91
CA THR A 96 1.65 -1.46 -27.31
C THR A 96 0.84 -2.66 -27.81
N ASP A 97 0.82 -3.76 -27.05
CA ASP A 97 0.01 -4.95 -27.34
C ASP A 97 -0.23 -5.79 -26.06
N GLU A 98 -1.24 -5.39 -25.28
CA GLU A 98 -1.62 -6.04 -24.02
C GLU A 98 -2.02 -7.52 -24.23
N ALA A 99 -2.67 -7.85 -25.35
CA ALA A 99 -3.17 -9.20 -25.63
C ALA A 99 -2.05 -10.24 -25.76
N ASN A 100 -0.87 -9.81 -26.21
CA ASN A 100 0.33 -10.64 -26.30
C ASN A 100 1.36 -10.31 -25.20
N LEU A 101 0.94 -9.65 -24.12
CA LEU A 101 1.79 -9.27 -22.97
C LEU A 101 2.93 -8.30 -23.30
N ASN A 102 2.84 -7.56 -24.41
CA ASN A 102 3.72 -6.43 -24.68
C ASN A 102 3.21 -5.18 -23.95
N LEU A 103 3.69 -5.03 -22.72
CA LEU A 103 3.32 -3.96 -21.80
C LEU A 103 4.18 -2.69 -21.96
N LEU A 104 4.93 -2.57 -23.07
CA LEU A 104 5.56 -1.30 -23.45
C LEU A 104 4.51 -0.23 -23.68
N LEU A 105 4.75 0.98 -23.19
CA LEU A 105 3.84 2.10 -23.37
C LEU A 105 4.00 2.72 -24.76
N LYS A 106 2.90 3.12 -25.38
CA LYS A 106 2.96 3.93 -26.60
C LYS A 106 3.53 5.32 -26.28
N PRO A 107 4.20 6.01 -27.22
CA PRO A 107 4.81 7.32 -26.99
C PRO A 107 3.84 8.41 -26.49
N ASN A 108 2.53 8.25 -26.74
CA ASN A 108 1.48 9.14 -26.31
C ASN A 108 0.73 8.66 -25.05
N SER A 109 1.30 7.71 -24.30
CA SER A 109 0.72 7.21 -23.05
C SER A 109 0.49 8.33 -22.03
N PRO A 110 -0.66 8.37 -21.35
CA PRO A 110 -0.91 9.31 -20.27
C PRO A 110 -0.01 9.06 -19.04
N ALA A 111 0.59 7.88 -18.91
CA ALA A 111 1.53 7.59 -17.82
C ALA A 111 2.71 8.57 -17.80
N PHE A 112 3.13 9.09 -18.96
CA PHE A 112 4.19 10.10 -19.04
C PHE A 112 3.79 11.48 -18.50
N LEU A 113 2.50 11.72 -18.21
CA LEU A 113 2.04 12.92 -17.52
C LEU A 113 2.26 12.85 -16.00
N VAL A 114 2.45 11.64 -15.46
CA VAL A 114 2.70 11.44 -14.02
C VAL A 114 4.09 11.98 -13.66
N PRO A 115 4.21 12.90 -12.70
CA PRO A 115 5.50 13.45 -12.29
C PRO A 115 6.49 12.36 -11.86
N GLY A 116 7.68 12.39 -12.47
CA GLY A 116 8.75 11.45 -12.14
C GLY A 116 8.64 10.06 -12.78
N PHE A 117 7.56 9.77 -13.51
CA PHE A 117 7.45 8.53 -14.27
C PHE A 117 8.54 8.43 -15.34
N LYS A 118 9.13 7.24 -15.44
CA LYS A 118 10.13 6.90 -16.45
C LYS A 118 9.69 5.62 -17.13
N ASP A 119 10.01 5.51 -18.40
CA ASP A 119 9.67 4.32 -19.17
C ASP A 119 10.31 3.07 -18.56
N ILE A 120 9.61 1.94 -18.68
CA ILE A 120 10.01 0.69 -18.04
C ILE A 120 11.09 0.03 -18.92
N PRO A 121 12.31 -0.19 -18.40
CA PRO A 121 13.38 -0.82 -19.17
C PRO A 121 13.18 -2.35 -19.17
N PHE A 122 12.23 -2.84 -19.96
CA PHE A 122 11.87 -4.27 -19.99
C PHE A 122 13.04 -5.17 -20.41
N ASP A 123 13.98 -4.66 -21.20
CA ASP A 123 15.23 -5.32 -21.60
C ASP A 123 16.21 -5.52 -20.43
N GLU A 124 16.05 -4.75 -19.36
CA GLU A 124 16.89 -4.81 -18.16
C GLU A 124 16.30 -5.67 -17.03
N ILE A 125 15.05 -6.12 -17.17
CA ILE A 125 14.31 -6.91 -16.17
C ILE A 125 14.50 -8.40 -16.45
N GLY A 126 14.91 -9.15 -15.43
CA GLY A 126 15.07 -10.61 -15.49
C GLY A 126 16.51 -11.05 -15.28
N ILE A 127 16.75 -12.35 -15.50
CA ILE A 127 18.09 -12.93 -15.36
C ILE A 127 18.92 -12.50 -16.57
N ARG A 128 20.00 -11.76 -16.31
CA ARG A 128 21.00 -11.40 -17.32
C ARG A 128 21.95 -12.59 -17.54
N PRO A 129 22.41 -12.85 -18.79
CA PRO A 129 23.37 -13.91 -19.09
C PRO A 129 24.72 -13.69 -18.41
#